data_AF-A0A3E4USA6-F1
#
_entry.id   AF-A0A3E4USA6-F1
#
_cell.length_a   1.000
_cell.length_b   1.000
_cell.length_c   1.000
_cell.angle_alpha   90.00
_cell.angle_beta   90.00
_cell.angle_gamma   90.00
#
_symmetry.space_group_name_H-M   'P 1'
#
loop_
_entity.id
_entity.type
_entity.pdbx_description
1 polymer ?
#
loop_
_entity_poly.entity_id
_entity_poly.type
_entity_poly.pdbx_seq_one_letter_code
_entity_poly.pdbx_strand_id
1 'polypeptide(L)'
;MGLKLYPGSIKGQADSIIQNLEFDNKDLLSALQTISQFVQNTELKGAAWDSMKYQLGNHEAVIQGLICANESVIQEHENLKSTVGDENLDEEELIAKRDALISTNTFLEKNISLMQSICKTM
;
A
#
# COMPACT_ATOMS: atom_id res chain seq x y z
N MET A 1 -18.05 18.40 -3.02
CA MET A 1 -16.88 17.70 -3.54
C MET A 1 -17.16 16.22 -3.37
N GLY A 2 -17.38 15.52 -4.48
CA GLY A 2 -17.57 14.06 -4.49
C GLY A 2 -16.27 13.30 -4.18
N LEU A 3 -16.43 12.00 -3.93
CA LEU A 3 -15.35 11.06 -3.65
C LEU A 3 -14.50 10.81 -4.90
N LYS A 4 -13.19 10.71 -4.70
CA LYS A 4 -12.20 10.46 -5.76
C LYS A 4 -11.22 9.38 -5.30
N LEU A 5 -10.99 8.39 -6.15
CA LEU A 5 -10.02 7.33 -5.94
C LEU A 5 -9.07 7.26 -7.13
N TYR A 6 -7.77 7.36 -6.86
CA TYR A 6 -6.71 7.31 -7.87
C TYR A 6 -5.73 6.18 -7.53
N PRO A 7 -6.03 4.93 -7.95
CA PRO A 7 -5.22 3.78 -7.57
C PRO A 7 -3.76 3.89 -7.97
N GLY A 8 -3.47 4.47 -9.15
CA GLY A 8 -2.09 4.68 -9.60
C GLY A 8 -1.24 5.53 -8.65
N SER A 9 -1.82 6.59 -8.07
CA SER A 9 -1.13 7.42 -7.09
C SER A 9 -0.88 6.70 -5.76
N ILE A 10 -1.85 5.90 -5.32
CA ILE A 10 -1.73 5.10 -4.09
C ILE A 10 -0.66 4.03 -4.26
N LYS A 11 -0.65 3.32 -5.39
CA LYS A 11 0.39 2.32 -5.72
C LYS A 11 1.79 2.94 -5.77
N GLY A 12 1.93 4.11 -6.41
CA GLY A 12 3.22 4.81 -6.46
C GLY A 12 3.73 5.26 -5.08
N GLN A 13 2.84 5.70 -4.18
CA GLN A 13 3.23 6.01 -2.80
C GLN A 13 3.61 4.75 -2.02
N ALA A 14 2.85 3.66 -2.18
CA ALA A 14 3.17 2.38 -1.57
C ALA A 14 4.52 1.84 -2.02
N ASP A 15 4.84 1.91 -3.31
CA ASP A 15 6.15 1.52 -3.86
C ASP A 15 7.29 2.33 -3.23
N SER A 16 7.10 3.65 -3.08
CA SER A 16 8.12 4.50 -2.44
C SER A 16 8.34 4.14 -0.97
N ILE A 17 7.28 3.82 -0.23
CA ILE A 17 7.37 3.41 1.17
C ILE A 17 8.11 2.06 1.27
N ILE A 18 7.71 1.09 0.44
CA ILE A 18 8.33 -0.24 0.40
C ILE A 18 9.83 -0.11 0.13
N GLN A 19 10.22 0.63 -0.91
CA GLN A 19 11.64 0.82 -1.25
C GLN A 19 12.43 1.44 -0.10
N ASN A 20 11.90 2.46 0.57
CA ASN A 20 12.59 3.09 1.70
C ASN A 20 12.78 2.11 2.87
N LEU A 21 11.75 1.31 3.19
CA LEU A 21 11.83 0.33 4.26
C LEU A 21 12.77 -0.84 3.93
N GLU A 22 12.87 -1.23 2.65
CA GLU A 22 13.86 -2.19 2.18
C GLU A 22 15.30 -1.67 2.34
N PHE A 23 15.53 -0.38 2.06
CA PHE A 23 16.81 0.26 2.31
C PHE A 23 17.13 0.33 3.81
N ASP A 24 16.17 0.75 4.64
CA ASP A 24 16.33 0.77 6.09
C ASP A 24 16.66 -0.62 6.64
N ASN A 25 15.96 -1.67 6.18
CA ASN A 25 16.24 -3.05 6.57
C ASN A 25 17.66 -3.48 6.19
N LYS A 26 18.15 -3.08 5.02
CA LYS A 26 19.52 -3.37 4.60
C LYS A 26 20.56 -2.73 5.53
N ASP A 27 20.34 -1.48 5.92
CA ASP A 27 21.24 -0.76 6.83
C ASP A 27 21.19 -1.36 8.24
N LEU A 28 20.01 -1.71 8.74
CA LEU A 28 19.82 -2.40 10.02
C LEU A 28 20.49 -3.78 10.06
N LEU A 29 20.38 -4.55 8.97
CA LEU A 29 21.08 -5.84 8.83
C LEU A 29 22.60 -5.66 8.83
N SER A 30 23.12 -4.60 8.21
CA SER A 30 24.54 -4.26 8.25
C SER A 30 25.02 -3.92 9.67
N ALA A 31 24.21 -3.19 10.42
CA ALA A 31 24.49 -2.89 11.83
C ALA A 31 24.50 -4.17 12.68
N LEU A 32 23.53 -5.07 12.52
CA LEU A 32 23.51 -6.38 13.19
C LEU A 32 24.76 -7.20 12.89
N GLN A 33 25.16 -7.26 11.61
CA GLN A 33 26.37 -7.99 11.22
C GLN A 33 27.62 -7.40 11.89
N THR A 34 27.72 -6.08 11.97
CA THR A 34 28.83 -5.38 12.62
C THR A 34 28.88 -5.69 14.11
N ILE A 35 27.73 -5.65 14.80
CA ILE A 35 27.65 -6.00 16.23
C ILE A 35 28.05 -7.47 16.43
N SER A 36 27.50 -8.38 15.63
CA SER A 36 27.79 -9.82 15.71
C SER A 36 29.29 -10.13 15.55
N GLN A 37 29.96 -9.47 14.60
CA GLN A 37 31.41 -9.59 14.42
C GLN A 37 32.18 -9.02 15.61
N PHE A 38 31.77 -7.87 16.11
CA PHE A 38 32.45 -7.18 17.19
C PHE A 38 32.39 -7.95 18.52
N VAL A 39 31.24 -8.52 18.88
CA VAL A 39 31.08 -9.29 20.13
C VAL A 39 31.82 -10.63 20.11
N GLN A 40 32.21 -11.13 18.93
CA GLN A 40 33.05 -12.33 18.79
C GLN A 40 34.52 -12.09 19.13
N ASN A 41 34.97 -10.84 19.37
CA ASN A 41 36.33 -10.58 19.82
C ASN A 41 36.62 -11.27 21.18
N THR A 42 37.70 -12.06 21.20
CA THR A 42 38.18 -12.85 22.35
C THR A 42 39.44 -12.29 23.00
N GLU A 43 40.04 -11.26 22.40
CA GLU A 43 41.26 -10.59 22.89
C GLU A 43 40.93 -9.66 24.05
N LEU A 44 39.83 -8.90 23.93
CA LEU A 44 39.31 -8.03 24.98
C LEU A 44 38.61 -8.88 26.06
N LYS A 45 38.85 -8.54 27.33
CA LYS A 45 38.39 -9.29 28.51
C LYS A 45 38.08 -8.36 29.68
N GLY A 46 37.28 -8.84 30.63
CA GLY A 46 36.99 -8.18 31.90
C GLY A 46 35.55 -7.67 32.00
N ALA A 47 35.12 -7.31 33.22
CA ALA A 47 33.73 -6.99 33.52
C ALA A 47 33.14 -5.85 32.67
N ALA A 48 33.95 -4.84 32.31
CA ALA A 48 33.51 -3.76 31.42
C ALA A 48 33.21 -4.27 30.00
N TRP A 49 34.02 -5.19 29.49
CA TRP A 49 33.82 -5.82 28.18
C TRP A 49 32.58 -6.72 28.17
N ASP A 50 32.39 -7.54 29.20
CA ASP A 50 31.21 -8.39 29.34
C ASP A 50 29.92 -7.56 29.44
N SER A 51 29.95 -6.44 30.19
CA SER A 51 28.83 -5.51 30.27
C SER A 51 28.52 -4.88 28.92
N MET A 52 29.53 -4.52 28.12
CA MET A 52 29.31 -3.97 26.78
C MET A 52 28.69 -5.00 25.83
N LYS A 53 29.13 -6.26 25.86
CA LYS A 53 28.50 -7.35 25.08
C LYS A 53 27.03 -7.51 25.44
N TYR A 54 26.70 -7.46 26.73
CA TYR A 54 25.33 -7.52 27.19
C TYR A 54 24.47 -6.38 26.63
N GLN A 55 24.98 -5.14 26.65
CA GLN A 55 24.26 -3.99 26.08
C GLN A 55 24.10 -4.10 24.56
N LEU A 56 25.13 -4.59 23.86
CA LEU A 56 25.04 -4.83 22.42
C LEU A 56 23.98 -5.90 22.09
N GLY A 57 23.84 -6.96 22.89
CA GLY A 57 22.75 -7.93 22.75
C GLY A 57 21.36 -7.31 22.91
N ASN A 58 21.19 -6.34 23.82
CA ASN A 58 19.93 -5.59 23.92
C ASN A 58 19.66 -4.77 22.66
N HIS A 59 20.69 -4.14 22.07
CA HIS A 59 20.55 -3.41 20.83
C HIS A 59 20.25 -4.32 19.63
N GLU A 60 20.84 -5.53 19.56
CA GLU A 60 20.49 -6.53 18.55
C GLU A 60 18.99 -6.86 18.58
N ALA A 61 18.42 -7.08 19.77
CA ALA A 61 17.00 -7.36 19.92
C ALA A 61 16.11 -6.19 19.44
N VAL A 62 16.51 -4.95 19.75
CA VAL A 62 15.80 -3.75 19.25
C VAL A 62 15.88 -3.65 17.74
N ILE A 63 17.06 -3.86 17.14
CA ILE A 63 17.23 -3.79 15.68
C ILE A 63 16.40 -4.87 14.98
N GLN A 64 16.39 -6.10 15.50
CA GLN A 64 15.54 -7.18 14.98
C GLN A 64 14.06 -6.80 15.05
N GLY A 65 13.60 -6.18 16.14
CA GLY A 65 12.24 -5.68 16.26
C GLY A 65 11.89 -4.61 15.21
N LEU A 66 12.82 -3.70 14.91
CA LEU A 66 12.64 -2.70 13.85
C LEU A 66 12.52 -3.35 12.47
N ILE A 67 13.35 -4.34 12.16
CA ILE A 67 13.27 -5.09 10.90
C ILE A 67 11.90 -5.76 10.76
N CYS A 68 11.41 -6.45 11.80
CA CYS A 68 10.09 -7.09 11.77
C CYS A 68 8.95 -6.08 11.59
N ALA A 69 9.05 -4.90 12.22
CA ALA A 69 8.07 -3.84 12.04
C ALA A 69 8.06 -3.32 10.59
N ASN A 70 9.23 -3.07 10.02
CA ASN A 70 9.38 -2.66 8.62
C ASN A 70 8.82 -3.72 7.65
N GLU A 71 9.14 -5.00 7.86
CA GLU A 71 8.62 -6.11 7.06
C GLU A 71 7.08 -6.21 7.11
N SER A 72 6.48 -5.97 8.28
CA SER A 72 5.03 -5.93 8.43
C SER A 72 4.40 -4.80 7.62
N VAL A 73 5.00 -3.60 7.68
CA VAL A 73 4.52 -2.44 6.91
C VAL A 73 4.70 -2.66 5.39
N ILE A 74 5.82 -3.27 4.96
CA ILE A 74 6.02 -3.66 3.56
C ILE A 74 4.90 -4.60 3.10
N GLN A 75 4.60 -5.64 3.88
CA GLN A 75 3.55 -6.60 3.54
C GLN A 75 2.17 -5.93 3.44
N GLU A 76 1.85 -5.02 4.35
CA GLU A 76 0.59 -4.26 4.31
C GLU A 76 0.48 -3.39 3.05
N HIS A 77 1.57 -2.75 2.63
CA HIS A 77 1.60 -1.92 1.43
C HIS A 77 1.51 -2.75 0.14
N GLU A 78 2.12 -3.95 0.10
CA GLU A 78 1.91 -4.89 -0.99
C GLU A 78 0.45 -5.36 -1.08
N ASN A 79 -0.18 -5.64 0.06
CA ASN A 79 -1.60 -5.98 0.09
C ASN A 79 -2.48 -4.81 -0.38
N LEU A 80 -2.19 -3.57 0.06
CA LEU A 80 -2.88 -2.37 -0.39
C LEU A 80 -2.78 -2.20 -1.92
N LYS A 81 -1.58 -2.37 -2.50
CA LYS A 81 -1.36 -2.31 -3.95
C LYS A 81 -2.21 -3.33 -4.70
N SER A 82 -2.36 -4.53 -4.14
CA SER A 82 -3.15 -5.61 -4.76
C SER A 82 -4.67 -5.37 -4.68
N THR A 83 -5.15 -4.58 -3.71
CA THR A 83 -6.57 -4.41 -3.41
C THR A 83 -7.18 -3.12 -3.91
N VAL A 84 -6.39 -2.07 -4.12
CA VAL A 84 -6.88 -0.72 -4.47
C VAL A 84 -7.47 -0.61 -5.90
N GLY A 85 -7.30 -1.63 -6.75
CA GLY A 85 -7.79 -1.64 -8.13
C GLY A 85 -6.91 -0.85 -9.10
N ASP A 86 -7.41 -0.60 -10.31
CA ASP A 86 -6.66 0.07 -11.40
C ASP A 86 -7.41 1.26 -12.03
N GLU A 87 -8.71 1.38 -11.78
CA GLU A 87 -9.55 2.40 -12.39
C GLU A 87 -9.61 3.66 -11.53
N ASN A 88 -9.42 4.81 -12.17
CA ASN A 88 -9.67 6.09 -11.54
C ASN A 88 -11.17 6.30 -11.39
N LEU A 89 -11.64 6.53 -10.17
CA LEU A 89 -13.05 6.76 -9.87
C LEU A 89 -13.24 8.21 -9.46
N ASP A 90 -14.12 8.92 -10.17
CA ASP A 90 -14.61 10.24 -9.81
C ASP A 90 -16.12 10.16 -9.67
N GLU A 91 -16.63 10.32 -8.44
CA GLU A 91 -18.05 10.19 -8.14
C GLU A 91 -18.91 11.14 -8.98
N GLU A 92 -18.46 12.38 -9.20
CA GLU A 92 -19.23 13.37 -9.94
C GLU A 92 -19.31 13.00 -11.43
N GLU A 93 -18.22 12.48 -12.00
CA GLU A 93 -18.20 11.98 -13.38
C GLU A 93 -19.11 10.76 -13.55
N LEU A 94 -19.07 9.83 -12.59
CA LEU A 94 -19.90 8.62 -12.61
C LEU A 94 -21.39 8.97 -12.50
N ILE A 95 -21.74 9.93 -11.65
CA ILE A 95 -23.11 10.46 -11.53
C ILE A 95 -23.55 11.09 -12.85
N ALA A 96 -22.72 11.95 -13.46
CA ALA A 96 -23.05 12.58 -14.72
C ALA A 96 -23.27 11.56 -15.85
N LYS A 97 -22.41 10.53 -15.94
CA LYS A 97 -22.56 9.42 -16.89
C LYS A 97 -23.85 8.63 -16.65
N ARG A 98 -24.17 8.31 -15.40
CA ARG A 98 -25.43 7.63 -15.02
C ARG A 98 -26.64 8.45 -15.46
N ASP A 99 -26.67 9.74 -15.18
CA ASP A 99 -27.83 10.58 -15.46
C ASP A 99 -28.05 10.78 -16.97
N ALA A 100 -26.95 10.85 -17.75
CA ALA A 100 -27.01 10.85 -19.21
C ALA A 100 -27.57 9.51 -19.77
N LEU A 101 -27.16 8.37 -19.20
CA LEU A 101 -27.67 7.06 -19.58
C LEU A 101 -29.16 6.92 -19.26
N ILE A 102 -29.59 7.36 -18.07
CA ILE A 102 -31.02 7.38 -17.68
C ILE A 102 -31.82 8.21 -18.66
N SER A 103 -31.36 9.43 -18.97
CA SER A 103 -32.03 10.32 -19.93
C SER A 103 -32.18 9.68 -21.31
N THR A 104 -31.12 9.01 -21.78
CA THR A 104 -31.12 8.28 -23.06
C THR A 104 -32.11 7.12 -23.04
N ASN A 105 -32.13 6.34 -21.97
CA ASN A 105 -33.04 5.21 -21.83
C ASN A 105 -34.51 5.67 -21.82
N THR A 106 -34.84 6.72 -21.05
CA THR A 106 -36.19 7.31 -21.02
C THR A 106 -36.64 7.79 -22.40
N PHE A 107 -35.73 8.38 -23.20
CA PHE A 107 -36.02 8.77 -24.58
C PHE A 107 -36.33 7.57 -25.47
N LEU A 108 -35.53 6.50 -25.38
CA LEU A 108 -35.75 5.27 -26.16
C LEU A 108 -37.06 4.58 -25.79
N GLU A 109 -37.38 4.46 -24.50
CA GLU A 109 -38.64 3.89 -24.00
C GLU A 109 -39.86 4.64 -24.55
N LYS A 110 -39.80 5.97 -24.60
CA LYS A 110 -40.85 6.80 -25.19
C LYS A 110 -41.04 6.53 -26.68
N ASN A 111 -39.94 6.41 -27.43
CA ASN A 111 -40.01 6.13 -28.87
C ASN A 111 -40.55 4.72 -29.15
N ILE A 112 -40.15 3.72 -28.37
CA ILE A 112 -40.70 2.36 -28.46
C ILE A 112 -42.22 2.39 -28.23
N SER A 113 -42.67 3.08 -27.18
CA SER A 113 -44.11 3.21 -26.87
C SER A 113 -44.88 3.86 -28.02
N LEU A 114 -44.30 4.90 -28.64
CA LEU A 114 -44.89 5.56 -29.80
C LEU A 114 -45.00 4.62 -31.01
N MET A 115 -43.92 3.90 -31.35
CA MET A 115 -43.93 2.95 -32.46
C MET A 115 -44.97 1.83 -32.25
N GLN A 116 -45.04 1.28 -31.04
CA GLN A 116 -46.04 0.27 -30.69
C GLN A 116 -47.47 0.80 -30.83
N SER A 117 -47.71 2.07 -30.49
CA SER A 117 -49.01 2.71 -30.70
C SER A 117 -49.34 2.82 -32.19
N ILE A 118 -48.40 3.27 -33.02
CA ILE A 118 -48.60 3.42 -34.47
C ILE A 118 -48.93 2.06 -35.10
N CYS A 119 -48.18 1.01 -34.77
CA CYS A 119 -48.41 -0.33 -35.30
C CYS A 119 -49.77 -0.94 -34.90
N LYS A 120 -50.37 -0.51 -33.78
CA LYS A 120 -51.72 -0.95 -33.37
C LYS A 120 -52.85 -0.23 -34.10
N THR A 121 -52.57 0.93 -34.69
CA THR A 121 -53.55 1.78 -35.39
C THR A 121 -53.54 1.59 -36.91
N MET A 122 -52.63 0.77 -37.44
CA MET A 122 -52.57 0.33 -38.84
C MET A 122 -53.26 -1.03 -39.00
#